data_AF-A0A9P5X016-F1
#
_entry.id   AF-A0A9P5X016-F1
#
_cell.length_a   1.000
_cell.length_b   1.000
_cell.length_c   1.000
_cell.angle_alpha   90.00
_cell.angle_beta   90.00
_cell.angle_gamma   90.00
#
_symmetry.space_group_name_H-M   'P 1'
#
loop_
_entity.id
_entity.type
_entity.pdbx_description
1 polymer ?
#
loop_
_entity_poly.entity_id
_entity_poly.type
_entity_poly.pdbx_seq_one_letter_code
_entity_poly.pdbx_strand_id
1 'polypeptide(L)' 'KIQAKEPDIFDSNHPQKLNDFLFQCRIYFNTNPHQFCTPTAKVVFTLSYLLGPAHQWFQ' A
#
# COMPACT_ATOMS: atom_id res chain seq x y z
N LYS A 1 -9.73 2.49 20.11
CA LYS A 1 -8.73 2.71 19.03
C LYS A 1 -9.41 2.38 17.71
N ILE A 2 -9.40 3.28 16.74
CA ILE A 2 -9.86 2.98 15.38
C ILE A 2 -8.74 2.16 14.72
N GLN A 3 -9.04 0.94 14.28
CA GLN A 3 -8.11 0.12 13.52
C GLN A 3 -8.48 0.24 12.05
N ALA A 4 -7.61 0.84 11.25
CA ALA A 4 -7.81 0.88 9.81
C ALA A 4 -7.66 -0.53 9.24
N LYS A 5 -8.56 -0.91 8.34
CA LYS A 5 -8.42 -2.13 7.54
C LYS A 5 -7.12 -2.02 6.73
N GLU A 6 -6.39 -3.12 6.63
CA GLU A 6 -5.24 -3.19 5.71
C GLU A 6 -5.69 -2.95 4.26
N PRO A 7 -4.83 -2.33 3.42
CA PRO A 7 -5.14 -2.16 2.01
C PRO A 7 -5.37 -3.51 1.32
N ASP A 8 -6.24 -3.51 0.32
CA ASP A 8 -6.38 -4.67 -0.54
C ASP A 8 -5.13 -4.78 -1.44
N ILE A 9 -4.77 -6.01 -1.81
CA ILE A 9 -3.68 -6.26 -2.77
C ILE A 9 -4.01 -5.56 -4.09
N PHE A 10 -3.05 -4.78 -4.61
CA PHE A 10 -3.20 -4.17 -5.93
C PHE A 10 -2.73 -5.13 -7.01
N ASP A 11 -3.68 -5.59 -7.84
CA ASP A 11 -3.38 -6.34 -9.06
C ASP A 11 -3.21 -5.36 -10.23
N SER A 12 -2.08 -5.44 -10.95
CA SER A 12 -1.80 -4.52 -12.05
C SER A 12 -2.76 -4.68 -13.25
N ASN A 13 -3.72 -5.61 -13.19
CA ASN A 13 -4.73 -5.84 -14.22
C ASN A 13 -5.82 -4.75 -14.25
N HIS A 14 -5.98 -4.01 -13.15
CA HIS A 14 -7.01 -2.98 -13.01
C HIS A 14 -6.37 -1.64 -12.64
N PRO A 15 -5.70 -0.95 -13.58
CA PRO A 15 -5.00 0.32 -13.30
C PRO A 15 -5.89 1.40 -12.70
N GLN A 16 -7.20 1.37 -12.99
CA GLN A 16 -8.20 2.26 -12.39
C GLN A 16 -8.31 2.14 -10.86
N LYS A 17 -7.94 0.98 -10.28
CA LYS A 17 -7.96 0.74 -8.83
C LYS A 17 -6.72 1.27 -8.11
N LEU A 18 -5.73 1.79 -8.84
CA LEU A 18 -4.48 2.28 -8.24
C LEU A 18 -4.76 3.43 -7.26
N ASN A 19 -5.66 4.34 -7.63
CA ASN A 19 -6.02 5.47 -6.76
C ASN A 19 -6.71 4.99 -5.47
N ASP A 20 -7.58 3.99 -5.57
CA ASP A 20 -8.25 3.40 -4.41
C ASP A 20 -7.25 2.73 -3.47
N PHE A 21 -6.32 1.97 -4.02
CA PHE A 21 -5.22 1.35 -3.28
C PHE A 21 -4.35 2.39 -2.55
N LEU A 22 -3.91 3.44 -3.25
CA LEU A 22 -3.11 4.51 -2.64
C LEU A 22 -3.88 5.25 -1.54
N PHE A 23 -5.19 5.43 -1.71
CA PHE A 23 -6.05 6.02 -0.69
C PHE A 23 -6.14 5.13 0.55
N GLN A 24 -6.30 3.82 0.38
CA GLN A 24 -6.28 2.85 1.48
C GLN A 24 -4.93 2.86 2.22
N CYS A 25 -3.80 2.86 1.50
CA CYS A 25 -2.46 2.98 2.10
C CYS A 25 -2.33 4.25 2.94
N ARG A 26 -2.82 5.40 2.45
CA ARG A 26 -2.77 6.67 3.17
C ARG A 26 -3.55 6.61 4.49
N ILE A 27 -4.75 6.04 4.48
CA ILE A 27 -5.54 5.85 5.70
C ILE A 27 -4.80 4.93 6.68
N TYR A 28 -4.24 3.82 6.19
CA TYR A 28 -3.53 2.86 7.01
C TYR A 28 -2.29 3.46 7.67
N PHE A 29 -1.50 4.25 6.94
CA PHE A 29 -0.33 4.96 7.46
C PHE A 29 -0.69 6.00 8.53
N ASN A 30 -1.74 6.79 8.28
CA ASN A 30 -2.19 7.81 9.23
C ASN A 30 -2.73 7.20 10.53
N THR A 31 -3.26 5.99 10.47
CA THR A 31 -3.78 5.27 11.64
C THR A 31 -2.67 4.56 12.43
N ASN A 32 -1.54 4.26 11.78
CA ASN A 32 -0.38 3.58 12.37
C ASN A 32 0.91 4.43 12.30
N PRO A 33 0.91 5.67 12.84
CA PRO A 33 2.02 6.60 12.65
C PRO A 33 3.34 6.08 13.23
N HIS A 34 3.30 5.27 14.29
CA HIS A 34 4.49 4.65 14.90
C HIS A 34 5.17 3.59 14.03
N GLN A 35 4.42 2.92 13.15
CA GLN A 35 4.98 1.91 12.24
C GLN A 35 5.50 2.57 10.95
N PHE A 36 4.89 3.67 10.54
CA PHE A 36 5.18 4.37 9.29
C PHE A 36 5.81 5.75 9.52
N CYS A 37 6.79 5.82 10.43
CA CYS A 37 7.50 7.06 10.75
C CYS A 37 8.39 7.55 9.62
N THR A 38 8.87 6.65 8.75
CA THR A 38 9.80 6.98 7.67
C THR A 38 9.13 6.86 6.30
N PRO A 39 9.50 7.70 5.32
CA PRO A 39 9.07 7.52 3.93
C PRO A 39 9.42 6.12 3.40
N THR A 40 10.59 5.59 3.77
CA THR A 40 11.04 4.26 3.37
C THR A 40 10.11 3.16 3.85
N ALA A 41 9.64 3.20 5.10
CA ALA A 41 8.69 2.21 5.62
C ALA A 41 7.36 2.23 4.86
N LYS A 42 6.87 3.42 4.49
CA LYS A 42 5.67 3.56 3.66
C LYS A 42 5.86 2.97 2.27
N VAL A 43 7.00 3.27 1.63
CA VAL A 43 7.32 2.74 0.29
C VAL A 43 7.44 1.23 0.31
N VAL A 44 8.22 0.65 1.23
CA VAL A 44 8.41 -0.80 1.33
C VAL A 44 7.08 -1.52 1.57
N PHE A 45 6.22 -0.97 2.43
CA PHE A 45 4.89 -1.53 2.67
C PHE A 45 3.99 -1.43 1.43
N THR A 46 3.91 -0.27 0.78
CA THR A 46 3.13 -0.15 -0.46
C THR A 46 3.61 -1.15 -1.51
N LEU A 47 4.93 -1.34 -1.64
CA LEU A 47 5.53 -2.31 -2.56
C LEU A 47 5.17 -3.76 -2.22
N SER A 48 5.10 -4.14 -0.94
CA SER A 48 4.75 -5.51 -0.54
C SER A 48 3.30 -5.90 -0.87
N TYR A 49 2.43 -4.92 -1.14
CA TYR A 49 1.04 -5.13 -1.54
C TYR A 49 0.82 -5.06 -3.06
N LEU A 50 1.89 -4.90 -3.84
CA LEU A 50 1.84 -5.02 -5.30
C LEU A 50 2.02 -6.49 -5.70
N LEU A 51 1.02 -7.09 -6.34
CA LEU A 51 1.10 -8.44 -6.90
C LEU A 51 0.95 -8.43 -8.43
N GLY A 52 1.45 -9.47 -9.08
CA GLY A 52 1.41 -9.63 -10.55
C GLY A 52 2.63 -9.02 -11.26
N PRO A 53 2.52 -8.61 -12.54
CA PRO A 53 3.62 -8.04 -13.35
C PRO A 53 4.43 -6.93 -12.68
N ALA A 54 3.82 -6.17 -11.76
CA ALA A 54 4.51 -5.16 -10.96
C ALA A 54 5.60 -5.75 -10.05
N HIS A 55 5.44 -6.99 -9.56
CA HIS A 55 6.47 -7.72 -8.82
C HIS A 55 7.69 -8.07 -9.69
N GLN A 56 7.50 -8.33 -10.99
CA GLN A 56 8.61 -8.57 -11.93
C GLN A 56 9.41 -7.30 -12.27
N TRP A 57 8.80 -6.11 -12.17
CA TRP A 57 9.49 -4.84 -12.40
C TRP A 57 10.44 -4.43 -11.28
N PHE A 58 10.32 -5.04 -10.11
CA PHE A 58 11.13 -4.74 -8.92
C PHE A 58 12.20 -5.79 -8.58
N GLN A 59 12.25 -6.93 -9.29
CA GLN A 59 13.38 -7.88 -9.22
C GLN A 59 14.48 -7.47 -10.19
#